data_AF-A0AAJ1U445-F1
#
_entry.id   AF-A0AAJ1U445-F1
#
_cell.length_a   1.000
_cell.length_b   1.000
_cell.length_c   1.000
_cell.angle_alpha   90.00
_cell.angle_beta   90.00
_cell.angle_gamma   90.00
#
_symmetry.space_group_name_H-M   'P 1'
#
loop_
_entity.id
_entity.type
_entity.pdbx_description
1 polymer ?
#
loop_
_entity_poly.entity_id
_entity_poly.type
_entity_poly.pdbx_seq_one_letter_code
_entity_poly.pdbx_strand_id
1 'polypeptide(L)' 'MNLKTTARTEPVATAAGTAVSATVVVAAGLALLRAFGVPIDDTQHTAIVGFVGVVAPLAAALWARARVTPVPPQHRRE' A
#
# COMPACT_ATOMS: atom_id res chain seq x y z
N MET A 1 18.99 -6.81 -17.20
CA MET A 1 18.12 -5.83 -16.49
C MET A 1 18.47 -5.88 -15.01
N ASN A 2 19.00 -4.79 -14.45
CA ASN A 2 19.69 -4.80 -13.15
C ASN A 2 18.72 -4.35 -12.03
N LEU A 3 18.24 -5.31 -11.23
CA LEU A 3 17.16 -5.13 -10.24
C LEU A 3 17.47 -4.07 -9.16
N LYS A 4 18.76 -3.83 -8.88
CA LYS A 4 19.21 -2.84 -7.88
C LYS A 4 18.93 -1.40 -8.30
N THR A 5 18.86 -1.13 -9.61
CA THR A 5 18.60 0.21 -10.13
C THR A 5 17.10 0.52 -10.15
N THR A 6 16.25 -0.48 -10.42
CA THR A 6 14.78 -0.31 -10.50
C THR A 6 14.16 0.08 -9.16
N ALA A 7 14.64 -0.50 -8.05
CA ALA A 7 14.16 -0.16 -6.70
C ALA A 7 14.44 1.30 -6.30
N ARG A 8 15.42 1.95 -6.95
CA ARG A 8 15.76 3.36 -6.71
C ARG A 8 14.87 4.34 -7.49
N THR A 9 14.29 3.89 -8.60
CA THR A 9 13.61 4.76 -9.58
C THR A 9 12.09 4.70 -9.49
N GLU A 10 11.49 3.64 -8.93
CA GLU A 10 10.02 3.50 -8.89
C GLU A 10 9.45 3.32 -7.46
N PRO A 11 9.66 4.30 -6.55
CA PRO A 11 9.00 4.29 -5.25
C PRO A 11 7.46 4.29 -5.40
N VAL A 12 6.94 4.81 -6.51
CA VAL A 12 5.51 4.85 -6.83
C VAL A 12 4.97 3.46 -7.17
N ALA A 13 5.74 2.62 -7.88
CA ALA A 13 5.33 1.26 -8.21
C ALA A 13 5.34 0.37 -6.96
N THR A 14 6.29 0.57 -6.04
CA THR A 14 6.31 -0.14 -4.76
C THR A 14 5.11 0.27 -3.92
N ALA A 15 4.84 1.57 -3.77
CA ALA A 15 3.69 2.08 -3.01
C ALA A 15 2.33 1.64 -3.61
N ALA A 16 2.20 1.65 -4.94
CA ALA A 16 1.02 1.13 -5.63
C ALA A 16 0.86 -0.39 -5.42
N GLY A 17 1.96 -1.15 -5.48
CA GLY A 17 1.96 -2.58 -5.20
C GLY A 17 1.52 -2.91 -3.77
N THR A 18 1.96 -2.14 -2.76
CA THR A 18 1.55 -2.34 -1.35
C THR A 18 0.07 -2.03 -1.13
N ALA A 19 -0.46 -1.01 -1.80
CA ALA A 19 -1.87 -0.64 -1.67
C ALA A 19 -2.80 -1.72 -2.27
N VAL A 20 -2.46 -2.25 -3.45
CA VAL A 20 -3.21 -3.34 -4.09
C VAL A 20 -3.19 -4.61 -3.23
N SER A 21 -2.06 -4.92 -2.60
CA SER A 21 -1.95 -6.11 -1.76
C SER A 21 -2.71 -5.99 -0.43
N ALA A 22 -2.82 -4.80 0.16
CA ALA A 22 -3.60 -4.60 1.39
C ALA A 22 -5.10 -4.89 1.20
N THR A 23 -5.69 -4.40 0.11
CA THR A 23 -7.12 -4.61 -0.18
C THR A 23 -7.44 -6.09 -0.39
N VAL A 24 -6.56 -6.82 -1.09
CA VAL A 24 -6.72 -8.27 -1.33
C VAL A 24 -6.66 -9.06 -0.03
N VAL A 25 -5.74 -8.71 0.88
CA VAL A 25 -5.63 -9.36 2.19
C VAL A 25 -6.89 -9.13 3.03
N VAL A 26 -7.42 -7.91 3.04
CA VAL A 26 -8.64 -7.59 3.80
C VAL A 26 -9.86 -8.30 3.21
N ALA A 27 -10.02 -8.31 1.89
CA ALA A 27 -11.10 -9.03 1.23
C ALA A 27 -11.05 -10.54 1.53
N ALA A 28 -9.85 -11.14 1.50
CA ALA A 28 -9.66 -12.54 1.86
C ALA A 28 -10.01 -12.81 3.34
N GLY A 29 -9.64 -11.90 4.25
CA GLY A 29 -10.01 -11.99 5.66
C GLY A 29 -11.51 -11.90 5.89
N LEU A 30 -12.21 -10.99 5.21
CA LEU A 30 -13.67 -10.86 5.28
C LEU A 30 -14.38 -12.10 4.73
N ALA A 31 -13.86 -12.69 3.64
CA ALA A 31 -14.37 -13.96 3.12
C ALA A 31 -14.21 -15.09 4.13
N LEU A 32 -13.08 -15.15 4.84
CA LEU A 32 -12.84 -16.13 5.89
C LEU A 32 -13.77 -15.93 7.10
N LEU A 33 -13.96 -14.69 7.54
CA LEU A 33 -14.91 -14.34 8.62
C LEU A 33 -16.34 -14.77 8.28
N ARG A 34 -16.78 -14.54 7.03
CA ARG A 34 -18.07 -15.03 6.53
C ARG A 34 -18.14 -16.56 6.56
N ALA A 35 -17.07 -17.25 6.16
CA ALA A 35 -17.00 -18.72 6.22
C ALA A 35 -17.10 -19.27 7.64
N PHE A 36 -16.60 -18.53 8.65
CA PHE A 36 -16.75 -18.87 10.08
C PHE A 36 -18.11 -18.47 10.68
N GLY A 37 -19.05 -17.98 9.87
CA GLY A 37 -20.41 -17.65 10.30
C GLY A 37 -20.54 -16.28 10.96
N VAL A 38 -19.55 -15.39 10.83
CA VAL A 38 -19.69 -14.00 11.25
C VAL A 38 -20.63 -13.30 10.26
N PRO A 39 -21.76 -12.74 10.72
CA PRO A 39 -22.70 -12.04 9.84
C PRO A 39 -22.08 -10.71 9.42
N ILE A 40 -21.48 -10.69 8.23
CA ILE A 40 -20.96 -9.48 7.59
C ILE A 40 -21.89 -9.17 6.42
N ASP A 41 -22.69 -8.12 6.56
CA ASP A 41 -23.57 -7.63 5.51
C ASP A 41 -22.76 -7.09 4.31
N ASP A 42 -23.35 -7.07 3.12
CA ASP A 42 -22.70 -6.57 1.91
C ASP A 42 -22.40 -5.07 1.98
N THR A 43 -23.19 -4.31 2.75
CA THR A 43 -22.91 -2.90 3.04
C THR A 43 -21.61 -2.76 3.85
N GLN A 44 -21.43 -3.61 4.87
CA GLN A 44 -20.23 -3.60 5.71
C GLN A 44 -18.99 -4.02 4.92
N HIS A 45 -19.11 -5.07 4.09
CA HIS A 45 -18.03 -5.52 3.23
C HIS A 45 -17.57 -4.41 2.28
N THR A 46 -18.51 -3.76 1.60
CA THR A 46 -18.22 -2.66 0.68
C THR A 46 -17.58 -1.46 1.39
N ALA A 47 -18.09 -1.10 2.57
CA ALA A 47 -17.54 0.00 3.36
C ALA A 47 -16.10 -0.28 3.81
N ILE A 48 -15.81 -1.49 4.31
CA ILE A 48 -14.46 -1.87 4.78
C ILE A 48 -13.47 -1.88 3.62
N VAL A 49 -13.84 -2.51 2.50
CA VAL A 49 -12.97 -2.58 1.31
C VAL A 49 -12.73 -1.18 0.74
N GLY A 50 -13.76 -0.35 0.64
CA GLY A 50 -13.65 1.04 0.19
C GLY A 50 -12.75 1.89 1.10
N PHE A 51 -12.92 1.77 2.42
CA PHE A 51 -12.08 2.46 3.39
C PHE A 51 -10.61 2.05 3.27
N VAL A 52 -10.34 0.75 3.22
CA VAL A 52 -8.97 0.22 3.08
C VAL A 52 -8.34 0.66 1.76
N GLY A 53 -9.11 0.67 0.67
CA GLY A 53 -8.65 1.15 -0.63
C GLY A 53 -8.12 2.59 -0.62
N VAL A 54 -8.63 3.44 0.27
CA VAL A 54 -8.16 4.84 0.43
C VAL A 54 -7.06 4.95 1.49
N VAL A 55 -7.23 4.29 2.63
CA VAL A 55 -6.31 4.44 3.76
C VAL A 55 -4.98 3.72 3.54
N ALA A 56 -4.97 2.56 2.89
CA ALA A 56 -3.77 1.79 2.63
C ALA A 56 -2.72 2.58 1.79
N PRO A 57 -3.05 3.18 0.63
CA PRO A 57 -2.08 3.98 -0.12
C PRO A 57 -1.64 5.22 0.65
N LEU A 58 -2.53 5.85 1.42
CA LEU A 58 -2.19 7.03 2.23
C LEU A 58 -1.18 6.69 3.33
N ALA A 59 -1.42 5.59 4.06
CA ALA A 59 -0.51 5.07 5.06
C ALA A 59 0.83 4.64 4.45
N ALA A 60 0.81 3.98 3.30
CA ALA A 60 2.03 3.60 2.57
C ALA A 60 2.85 4.84 2.14
N ALA A 61 2.19 5.89 1.65
CA ALA A 61 2.85 7.14 1.26
C ALA A 61 3.49 7.86 2.48
N LEU A 62 2.78 7.93 3.60
CA LEU A 62 3.31 8.52 4.84
C LEU A 62 4.48 7.70 5.40
N TRP A 63 4.37 6.38 5.37
CA TRP A 63 5.43 5.48 5.82
C TRP A 63 6.66 5.57 4.92
N ALA A 64 6.46 5.62 3.60
CA ALA A 64 7.54 5.84 2.64
C ALA A 64 8.24 7.17 2.95
N ARG A 65 7.49 8.27 3.09
CA ARG A 65 8.02 9.59 3.44
C ARG A 65 8.83 9.58 4.74
N ALA A 66 8.38 8.86 5.76
CA ALA A 66 9.09 8.76 7.04
C ALA A 66 10.42 7.99 6.94
N ARG A 67 10.60 7.17 5.88
CA ARG A 67 11.81 6.35 5.68
C ARG A 67 12.75 6.84 4.58
N VAL A 68 12.39 7.89 3.83
CA VAL A 68 13.31 8.50 2.87
C VAL A 68 14.14 9.58 3.56
N THR A 69 15.43 9.35 3.70
CA THR A 69 16.39 10.39 4.09
C THR A 69 16.49 11.43 2.96
N PRO A 70 16.43 12.75 3.23
CA PRO A 70 16.66 13.77 2.21
C PRO A 70 18.03 13.57 1.56
N VAL A 71 18.09 13.45 0.24
CA VAL A 71 19.36 13.42 -0.49
C VAL A 71 19.95 14.83 -0.41
N PRO A 72 21.16 15.02 0.15
CA PRO A 72 21.76 16.34 0.21
C PRO A 72 21.93 16.90 -1.20
N PRO A 73 21.73 18.22 -1.40
CA PRO A 73 21.90 18.84 -2.70
C PRO A 73 23.30 18.54 -3.22
N GLN A 74 23.35 17.97 -4.43
CA GLN A 74 24.60 17.62 -5.07
C GLN A 74 25.30 18.94 -5.40
N HIS A 75 26.38 19.28 -4.69
CA HIS A 75 27.22 20.39 -5.09
C HIS A 75 27.75 20.07 -6.50
N ARG A 76 27.14 20.73 -7.49
CA ARG A 76 27.57 20.73 -8.88
C ARG A 76 29.01 21.24 -8.88
N ARG A 77 29.98 20.32 -9.04
CA ARG A 77 31.36 20.71 -9.27
C ARG A 77 31.44 21.21 -10.70
N GLU A 78 31.74 22.50 -10.82
CA GLU A 78 32.18 23.16 -12.05
C GLU A 78 33.59 22.69 -12.42
#